data_AF-A0A0F9W1U3-F1
#
_entry.id   AF-A0A0F9W1U3-F1
#
_cell.length_a   1.000
_cell.length_b   1.000
_cell.length_c   1.000
_cell.angle_alpha   90.00
_cell.angle_beta   90.00
_cell.angle_gamma   90.00
#
_symmetry.space_group_name_H-M   'P 1'
#
loop_
_entity.id
_entity.type
_entity.pdbx_description
1 polymer ?
#
loop_
_entity_poly.entity_id
_entity_poly.type
_entity_poly.pdbx_seq_one_letter_code
_entity_poly.pdbx_strand_id
1 'polypeptide(L)'
;MTEQTTKTPGPYEAVVLADSIASGVRLTTLCCTFPRIVLAEFNTHRVFSRNSASSRAIPVKRRIAQIQANPYVPLSFGKNKRGMQAKAEEVADAEKARLSWALAQDYACLQAASLASIGLHKQWANRLLEPFAWHTVIVSATEWDNYFALRDSEHAQPEIAKVTRAMKIARIESTPIEMDPGDWHLPLCGIATARRAEDIDTLVKLCVARCAAISYERHMEQNVEKALDRYDKLLSAGHMSPFEHAAVVGTPHPAYGGEVYVSGDSFTAQGPFIGNFRAPWIQHRKMLPGEAVFGSMIDE
;
A
#
# COMPACT_ATOMS: atom_id res chain seq x y z
N MET A 1 14.73 -20.26 -10.69
CA MET A 1 13.40 -19.72 -10.34
C MET A 1 13.19 -19.98 -8.87
N THR A 2 13.54 -19.05 -8.00
CA THR A 2 13.15 -19.10 -6.60
C THR A 2 11.67 -18.74 -6.55
N GLU A 3 10.82 -19.70 -6.17
CA GLU A 3 9.51 -19.37 -5.62
C GLU A 3 9.76 -18.35 -4.51
N GLN A 4 9.47 -17.08 -4.77
CA GLN A 4 9.35 -16.12 -3.68
C GLN A 4 8.17 -16.64 -2.86
N THR A 5 8.49 -17.26 -1.73
CA THR A 5 7.57 -17.66 -0.67
C THR A 5 7.00 -16.38 -0.07
N THR A 6 6.07 -15.80 -0.80
CA THR A 6 5.52 -14.48 -0.53
C THR A 6 4.47 -14.64 0.55
N LYS A 7 4.86 -14.37 1.80
CA LYS A 7 3.95 -14.27 2.94
C LYS A 7 3.59 -12.80 3.13
N THR A 8 2.39 -12.50 3.64
CA THR A 8 2.11 -11.12 4.11
C THR A 8 3.18 -10.73 5.13
N PRO A 9 3.81 -9.54 4.99
CA PRO A 9 4.81 -9.08 5.93
C PRO A 9 4.22 -9.04 7.35
N GLY A 10 4.97 -9.59 8.29
CA GLY A 10 4.70 -9.52 9.71
C GLY A 10 4.85 -8.09 10.26
N PRO A 11 4.63 -7.90 11.57
CA PRO A 11 4.79 -6.61 12.23
C PRO A 11 6.15 -5.95 11.95
N TYR A 12 6.14 -4.71 11.46
CA TYR A 12 7.32 -3.94 11.08
C TYR A 12 8.16 -4.54 9.94
N GLU A 13 7.58 -5.43 9.13
CA GLU A 13 8.24 -5.97 7.96
C GLU A 13 7.82 -5.24 6.69
N ALA A 14 8.70 -5.28 5.69
CA ALA A 14 8.44 -4.82 4.35
C ALA A 14 9.02 -5.81 3.33
N VAL A 15 8.29 -6.06 2.25
CA VAL A 15 8.67 -6.98 1.17
C VAL A 15 8.52 -6.25 -0.16
N VAL A 16 9.50 -6.40 -1.04
CA VAL A 16 9.42 -5.92 -2.42
C VAL A 16 8.53 -6.86 -3.22
N LEU A 17 7.44 -6.31 -3.78
CA LEU A 17 6.51 -7.04 -4.65
C LEU A 17 6.90 -6.95 -6.13
N ALA A 18 7.49 -5.82 -6.52
CA ALA A 18 8.09 -5.60 -7.83
C ALA A 18 9.09 -4.44 -7.72
N ASP A 19 10.15 -4.51 -8.51
CA ASP A 19 11.17 -3.48 -8.57
C ASP A 19 11.74 -3.39 -9.98
N SER A 20 11.63 -2.20 -10.56
CA SER A 20 11.90 -1.98 -11.98
C SER A 20 12.58 -0.63 -12.16
N ILE A 21 13.39 -0.50 -13.19
CA ILE A 21 14.07 0.74 -13.54
C ILE A 21 13.99 0.93 -15.04
N ALA A 22 13.68 2.15 -15.48
CA ALA A 22 13.64 2.53 -16.87
C ALA A 22 14.21 3.94 -17.01
N SER A 23 15.17 4.12 -17.92
CA SER A 23 15.83 5.41 -18.15
C SER A 23 16.37 6.06 -16.86
N GLY A 24 16.91 5.25 -15.95
CA GLY A 24 17.43 5.70 -14.65
C GLY A 24 16.39 6.00 -13.58
N VAL A 25 15.10 5.86 -13.86
CA VAL A 25 14.00 6.11 -12.90
C VAL A 25 13.47 4.78 -12.35
N ARG A 26 13.78 4.51 -11.08
CA ARG A 26 13.41 3.26 -10.39
C ARG A 26 12.01 3.36 -9.77
N LEU A 27 11.11 2.47 -10.20
CA LEU A 27 9.79 2.25 -9.62
C LEU A 27 9.80 1.00 -8.74
N THR A 28 9.48 1.17 -7.46
CA THR A 28 9.42 0.06 -6.50
C THR A 28 8.01 -0.04 -5.93
N THR A 29 7.48 -1.26 -5.87
CA THR A 29 6.26 -1.59 -5.13
C THR A 29 6.61 -2.43 -3.90
N LEU A 30 6.25 -1.93 -2.72
CA LEU A 30 6.44 -2.59 -1.43
C LEU A 30 5.09 -3.00 -0.84
N CYS A 31 5.08 -4.13 -0.13
CA CYS A 31 4.07 -4.47 0.86
C CYS A 31 4.70 -4.28 2.23
N CYS A 32 4.09 -3.50 3.12
CA CYS A 32 4.59 -3.31 4.47
C CYS A 32 3.49 -3.38 5.52
N THR A 33 3.84 -3.82 6.72
CA THR A 33 2.92 -3.92 7.86
C THR A 33 3.43 -3.10 9.03
N PHE A 34 2.61 -2.18 9.53
CA PHE A 34 2.95 -1.27 10.62
C PHE A 34 1.76 -1.02 11.55
N PRO A 35 1.98 -0.42 12.74
CA PRO A 35 0.89 -0.09 13.65
C PRO A 35 -0.11 0.84 13.00
N ARG A 36 -1.41 0.55 13.09
CA ARG A 36 -2.46 1.35 12.45
C ARG A 36 -2.45 2.83 12.88
N ILE A 37 -1.88 3.12 14.06
CA ILE A 37 -1.74 4.48 14.61
C ILE A 37 -0.86 5.39 13.74
N VAL A 38 0.16 4.86 13.04
CA VAL A 38 1.06 5.67 12.19
C VAL A 38 0.57 5.82 10.75
N LEU A 39 -0.61 5.26 10.41
CA LEU A 39 -1.17 5.37 9.06
C LEU A 39 -1.40 6.82 8.63
N ALA A 40 -1.86 7.67 9.56
CA ALA A 40 -2.09 9.09 9.24
C ALA A 40 -0.78 9.78 8.83
N GLU A 41 0.30 9.53 9.57
CA GLU A 41 1.63 10.05 9.26
C GLU A 41 2.18 9.48 7.94
N PHE A 42 2.01 8.18 7.70
CA PHE A 42 2.38 7.53 6.43
C PHE A 42 1.66 8.17 5.23
N ASN A 43 0.38 8.52 5.38
CA ASN A 43 -0.45 9.09 4.33
C ASN A 43 -0.12 10.55 3.98
N THR A 44 0.71 11.25 4.77
CA THR A 44 1.14 12.62 4.46
C THR A 44 2.03 12.73 3.20
N HIS A 45 2.64 11.62 2.79
CA HIS A 45 3.54 11.57 1.63
C HIS A 45 2.77 11.43 0.31
N ARG A 46 2.29 12.53 -0.25
CA ARG A 46 1.30 12.54 -1.34
C ARG A 46 1.73 11.84 -2.64
N VAL A 47 3.03 11.73 -2.90
CA VAL A 47 3.61 11.11 -4.11
C VAL A 47 3.51 9.57 -4.13
N PHE A 48 2.98 8.95 -3.07
CA PHE A 48 2.79 7.51 -3.00
C PHE A 48 1.43 7.09 -3.56
N SER A 49 1.45 6.13 -4.47
CA SER A 49 0.29 5.33 -4.85
C SER A 49 0.09 4.23 -3.81
N ARG A 50 -1.12 4.10 -3.25
CA ARG A 50 -1.36 3.24 -2.08
C ARG A 50 -2.64 2.43 -2.20
N ASN A 51 -2.58 1.20 -1.70
CA ASN A 51 -3.75 0.45 -1.34
C ASN A 51 -3.62 -0.10 0.09
N SER A 52 -4.63 0.19 0.91
CA SER A 52 -4.62 0.02 2.37
C SER A 52 -5.72 -0.92 2.86
N ALA A 53 -5.40 -1.85 3.77
CA ALA A 53 -6.36 -2.84 4.26
C ALA A 53 -7.53 -2.18 5.02
N SER A 54 -8.77 -2.42 4.59
CA SER A 54 -9.93 -1.75 5.19
C SER A 54 -10.43 -2.43 6.47
N SER A 55 -10.43 -1.69 7.59
CA SER A 55 -11.12 -2.10 8.83
C SER A 55 -12.61 -2.37 8.60
N ARG A 56 -13.24 -1.74 7.59
CA ARG A 56 -14.67 -1.96 7.26
C ARG A 56 -14.92 -3.30 6.60
N ALA A 57 -13.90 -3.92 5.99
CA ALA A 57 -14.05 -5.19 5.28
C ALA A 57 -14.02 -6.38 6.24
N ILE A 58 -13.26 -6.29 7.33
CA ILE A 58 -12.95 -7.40 8.23
C ILE A 58 -14.10 -7.63 9.25
N PRO A 59 -14.61 -8.86 9.40
CA PRO A 59 -15.59 -9.17 10.46
C PRO A 59 -15.04 -8.87 11.86
N VAL A 60 -15.88 -8.34 12.76
CA VAL A 60 -15.45 -7.90 14.12
C VAL A 60 -14.80 -9.04 14.89
N LYS A 61 -15.43 -10.23 14.90
CA LYS A 61 -14.89 -11.43 15.57
C LYS A 61 -13.48 -11.79 15.07
N ARG A 62 -13.25 -11.72 13.75
CA ARG A 62 -11.93 -11.98 13.15
C ARG A 62 -10.91 -10.93 13.58
N ARG A 63 -11.31 -9.66 13.63
CA ARG A 63 -10.43 -8.56 14.05
C ARG A 63 -10.03 -8.67 15.52
N ILE A 64 -10.96 -9.03 16.41
CA ILE A 64 -10.69 -9.29 17.82
C ILE A 64 -9.67 -10.42 17.95
N ALA A 65 -9.87 -11.55 17.28
CA ALA A 65 -8.94 -12.68 17.33
C ALA A 65 -7.52 -12.31 16.85
N GLN A 66 -7.40 -11.50 15.79
CA GLN A 66 -6.11 -11.01 15.31
C GLN A 66 -5.38 -10.16 16.36
N ILE A 67 -6.10 -9.29 17.06
CA ILE A 67 -5.54 -8.43 18.10
C ILE A 67 -5.16 -9.24 19.33
N GLN A 68 -6.00 -10.17 19.78
CA GLN A 68 -5.67 -11.03 20.91
C GLN A 68 -4.45 -11.92 20.63
N ALA A 69 -4.30 -12.40 19.40
CA ALA A 69 -3.16 -13.24 19.02
C ALA A 69 -1.85 -12.45 18.87
N ASN A 70 -1.92 -11.22 18.36
CA ASN A 70 -0.75 -10.39 18.09
C ASN A 70 -1.11 -8.89 18.12
N PRO A 71 -1.25 -8.29 19.32
CA PRO A 71 -1.61 -6.89 19.44
C PRO A 71 -0.40 -6.00 19.13
N TYR A 72 -0.66 -4.81 18.61
CA TYR A 72 0.34 -3.76 18.65
C TYR A 72 0.49 -3.22 20.08
N VAL A 73 1.75 -3.12 20.50
CA VAL A 73 2.20 -2.45 21.72
C VAL A 73 3.25 -1.41 21.33
N PRO A 74 3.17 -0.17 21.86
CA PRO A 74 4.18 0.86 21.64
C PRO A 74 5.60 0.36 21.91
N LEU A 75 6.54 0.80 21.07
CA LEU A 75 7.94 0.41 21.20
C LEU A 75 8.56 0.95 22.50
N SER A 76 8.06 2.07 22.99
CA SER A 76 8.43 2.66 24.27
C SER A 76 7.31 3.51 24.87
N PHE A 77 7.31 3.64 26.19
CA PHE A 77 6.39 4.52 26.92
C PHE A 77 7.15 5.75 27.45
N GLY A 78 7.49 6.66 26.55
CA GLY A 78 8.31 7.84 26.84
C GLY A 78 7.68 8.84 27.84
N LYS A 79 8.53 9.53 28.60
CA LYS A 79 8.11 10.61 29.52
C LYS A 79 7.46 11.77 28.77
N ASN A 80 6.44 12.37 29.39
CA ASN A 80 5.86 13.61 28.91
C ASN A 80 6.88 14.76 28.95
N LYS A 81 6.97 15.55 27.87
CA LYS A 81 7.83 16.73 27.73
C LYS A 81 7.13 17.77 26.85
N ARG A 82 7.54 19.04 26.93
CA ARG A 82 7.04 20.09 26.01
C ARG A 82 7.53 19.78 24.58
N GLY A 83 6.64 19.89 23.60
CA GLY A 83 6.90 19.56 22.20
C GLY A 83 6.23 18.26 21.74
N MET A 84 6.42 17.90 20.47
CA MET A 84 5.75 16.74 19.85
C MET A 84 6.50 15.41 20.05
N GLN A 85 7.76 15.44 20.48
CA GLN A 85 8.64 14.27 20.49
C GLN A 85 8.92 13.81 21.93
N ALA A 86 8.63 12.54 22.20
CA ALA A 86 9.14 11.87 23.39
C ALA A 86 10.53 11.31 23.08
N LYS A 87 11.60 11.94 23.56
CA LYS A 87 12.93 11.29 23.56
C LYS A 87 12.88 10.00 24.40
N ALA A 88 13.80 9.07 24.10
CA ALA A 88 13.89 7.67 24.57
C ALA A 88 13.88 7.39 26.09
N GLU A 89 13.69 8.40 26.96
CA GLU A 89 13.55 8.15 28.39
C GLU A 89 12.13 7.66 28.69
N GLU A 90 12.00 6.38 28.98
CA GLU A 90 10.74 5.81 29.46
C GLU A 90 10.30 6.44 30.79
N VAL A 91 9.00 6.43 31.04
CA VAL A 91 8.45 6.76 32.36
C VAL A 91 9.04 5.83 33.44
N ALA A 92 9.13 6.31 34.68
CA ALA A 92 9.72 5.54 35.78
C ALA A 92 9.02 4.19 36.02
N ASP A 93 7.72 4.12 35.69
CA ASP A 93 6.89 2.92 35.83
C ASP A 93 6.36 2.48 34.45
N ALA A 94 7.28 2.14 33.54
CA ALA A 94 6.96 1.70 32.18
C ALA A 94 6.14 0.39 32.18
N GLU A 95 6.35 -0.47 33.17
CA GLU A 95 5.56 -1.70 33.35
C GLU A 95 4.09 -1.41 33.64
N LYS A 96 3.79 -0.45 34.53
CA LYS A 96 2.40 -0.02 34.74
C LYS A 96 1.78 0.60 33.48
N ALA A 97 2.56 1.33 32.67
CA ALA A 97 2.09 1.85 31.40
C ALA A 97 1.75 0.73 30.40
N ARG A 98 2.61 -0.28 30.29
CA ARG A 98 2.37 -1.50 29.48
C ARG A 98 1.14 -2.27 29.95
N LEU A 99 1.00 -2.46 31.27
CA LEU A 99 -0.17 -3.12 31.84
C LEU A 99 -1.46 -2.34 31.55
N SER A 100 -1.45 -1.02 31.73
CA SER A 100 -2.60 -0.17 31.42
C SER A 100 -2.97 -0.23 29.93
N TRP A 101 -1.98 -0.26 29.04
CA TRP A 101 -2.18 -0.45 27.60
C TRP A 101 -2.83 -1.80 27.27
N ALA A 102 -2.33 -2.89 27.88
CA ALA A 102 -2.89 -4.23 27.70
C ALA A 102 -4.34 -4.31 28.23
N LEU A 103 -4.62 -3.72 29.39
CA LEU A 103 -5.99 -3.65 29.92
C LEU A 103 -6.92 -2.87 28.97
N ALA A 104 -6.45 -1.74 28.42
CA ALA A 104 -7.23 -0.96 27.45
C ALA A 104 -7.54 -1.77 26.18
N GLN A 105 -6.59 -2.58 25.71
CA GLN A 105 -6.80 -3.52 24.59
C GLN A 105 -7.91 -4.54 24.92
N ASP A 106 -7.86 -5.15 26.10
CA ASP A 106 -8.84 -6.15 26.52
C ASP A 106 -10.24 -5.54 26.63
N TYR A 107 -10.36 -4.37 27.25
CA TYR A 107 -11.63 -3.63 27.31
C TYR A 107 -12.12 -3.25 25.92
N ALA A 108 -11.26 -2.81 25.01
CA ALA A 108 -11.65 -2.50 23.63
C ALA A 108 -12.18 -3.73 22.89
N CYS A 109 -11.55 -4.90 23.08
CA CYS A 109 -12.02 -6.17 22.53
C CYS A 109 -13.40 -6.56 23.09
N LEU A 110 -13.58 -6.45 24.41
CA LEU A 110 -14.86 -6.71 25.08
C LEU A 110 -15.97 -5.81 24.53
N GLN A 111 -15.71 -4.50 24.44
CA GLN A 111 -16.70 -3.54 23.97
C GLN A 111 -17.01 -3.71 22.48
N ALA A 112 -16.02 -4.00 21.64
CA ALA A 112 -16.25 -4.30 20.23
C ALA A 112 -17.12 -5.56 20.06
N ALA A 113 -16.91 -6.60 20.88
CA ALA A 113 -17.75 -7.80 20.89
C ALA A 113 -19.20 -7.49 21.32
N SER A 114 -19.36 -6.68 22.38
CA SER A 114 -20.67 -6.23 22.86
C SER A 114 -21.44 -5.43 21.80
N LEU A 115 -20.76 -4.49 21.13
CA LEU A 115 -21.37 -3.72 20.03
C LEU A 115 -21.76 -4.62 18.87
N ALA A 116 -20.93 -5.62 18.53
CA ALA A 116 -21.27 -6.59 17.49
C ALA A 116 -22.46 -7.48 17.88
N SER A 117 -22.62 -7.85 19.16
CA SER A 117 -23.72 -8.72 19.60
C SER A 117 -25.09 -8.02 19.56
N ILE A 118 -25.12 -6.70 19.70
CA ILE A 118 -26.34 -5.89 19.51
C ILE A 118 -26.58 -5.47 18.05
N GLY A 119 -25.78 -5.98 17.11
CA GLY A 119 -25.96 -5.76 15.68
C GLY A 119 -25.27 -4.52 15.11
N LEU A 120 -24.36 -3.86 15.84
CA LEU A 120 -23.62 -2.72 15.29
C LEU A 120 -22.75 -3.16 14.11
N HIS A 121 -22.85 -2.42 13.00
CA HIS A 121 -22.08 -2.73 11.81
C HIS A 121 -20.55 -2.64 12.07
N LYS A 122 -19.81 -3.58 11.47
CA LYS A 122 -18.34 -3.71 11.61
C LYS A 122 -17.55 -2.43 11.31
N GLN A 123 -18.08 -1.54 10.47
CA GLN A 123 -17.44 -0.25 10.17
C GLN A 123 -17.22 0.64 11.40
N TRP A 124 -18.08 0.48 12.41
CA TRP A 124 -18.07 1.24 13.64
C TRP A 124 -17.44 0.43 14.77
N ALA A 125 -17.87 -0.82 14.98
CA ALA A 125 -17.32 -1.67 16.05
C ALA A 125 -15.79 -1.84 15.94
N ASN A 126 -15.26 -2.00 14.72
CA ASN A 126 -13.81 -2.15 14.52
C ASN A 126 -13.00 -0.87 14.82
N ARG A 127 -13.63 0.30 15.02
CA ARG A 127 -12.91 1.56 15.32
C ARG A 127 -12.29 1.54 16.71
N LEU A 128 -12.96 0.91 17.68
CA LEU A 128 -12.42 0.72 19.03
C LEU A 128 -11.11 -0.08 19.03
N LEU A 129 -10.91 -0.89 17.99
CA LEU A 129 -9.81 -1.84 17.85
C LEU A 129 -8.62 -1.26 17.06
N GLU A 130 -8.77 -0.11 16.40
CA GLU A 130 -7.70 0.48 15.58
C GLU A 130 -6.42 0.81 16.35
N PRO A 131 -6.44 1.29 17.61
CA PRO A 131 -5.22 1.58 18.36
C PRO A 131 -4.30 0.38 18.58
N PHE A 132 -4.84 -0.85 18.60
CA PHE A 132 -4.11 -2.08 18.95
C PHE A 132 -3.81 -2.95 17.74
N ALA A 133 -4.10 -2.46 16.53
CA ALA A 133 -4.05 -3.27 15.34
C ALA A 133 -2.84 -2.99 14.46
N TRP A 134 -2.37 -4.03 13.80
CA TRP A 134 -1.48 -3.93 12.65
C TRP A 134 -2.26 -3.53 11.40
N HIS A 135 -1.56 -2.90 10.47
CA HIS A 135 -2.09 -2.42 9.21
C HIS A 135 -1.11 -2.71 8.08
N THR A 136 -1.61 -3.37 7.03
CA THR A 136 -0.82 -3.71 5.84
C THR A 136 -1.20 -2.78 4.70
N VAL A 137 -0.18 -2.29 4.00
CA VAL A 137 -0.29 -1.38 2.86
C VAL A 137 0.57 -1.88 1.72
N ILE A 138 0.02 -1.86 0.51
CA ILE A 138 0.79 -1.90 -0.73
C ILE A 138 1.04 -0.46 -1.15
N VAL A 139 2.30 -0.12 -1.42
CA VAL A 139 2.72 1.21 -1.82
C VAL A 139 3.68 1.14 -3.01
N SER A 140 3.43 1.98 -4.02
CA SER A 140 4.28 2.12 -5.20
C SER A 140 4.73 3.56 -5.34
N ALA A 141 6.01 3.78 -5.65
CA ALA A 141 6.56 5.11 -5.89
C ALA A 141 7.89 5.08 -6.63
N THR A 142 8.21 6.19 -7.31
CA THR A 142 9.55 6.50 -7.80
C THR A 142 10.35 7.34 -6.81
N GLU A 143 9.66 8.13 -5.96
CA GLU A 143 10.27 9.10 -5.04
C GLU A 143 10.25 8.58 -3.59
N TRP A 144 11.38 8.08 -3.10
CA TRP A 144 11.49 7.53 -1.73
C TRP A 144 12.36 8.36 -0.79
N ASP A 145 13.27 9.17 -1.33
CA ASP A 145 14.34 9.79 -0.54
C ASP A 145 13.81 10.73 0.54
N ASN A 146 12.84 11.57 0.21
CA ASN A 146 12.21 12.46 1.19
C ASN A 146 11.45 11.68 2.28
N TYR A 147 10.80 10.57 1.92
CA TYR A 147 10.14 9.70 2.90
C TYR A 147 11.14 9.09 3.87
N PHE A 148 12.23 8.51 3.35
CA PHE A 148 13.27 7.92 4.18
C PHE A 148 13.98 8.97 5.04
N ALA A 149 14.30 10.15 4.50
CA ALA A 149 14.95 11.22 5.25
C ALA A 149 14.09 11.73 6.42
N LEU A 150 12.78 11.87 6.22
CA LEU A 150 11.88 12.39 7.25
C LEU A 150 11.48 11.31 8.27
N ARG A 151 11.20 10.08 7.80
CA ARG A 151 10.57 9.05 8.62
C ARG A 151 11.55 8.06 9.24
N ASP A 152 12.74 7.82 8.66
CA ASP A 152 13.85 7.12 9.34
C ASP A 152 14.80 8.16 9.96
N SER A 153 14.24 8.96 10.88
CA SER A 153 14.96 10.01 11.60
C SER A 153 14.73 9.87 13.10
N GLU A 154 15.63 10.43 13.92
CA GLU A 154 15.48 10.48 15.38
C GLU A 154 14.30 11.34 15.85
N HIS A 155 13.80 12.18 14.95
CA HIS A 155 12.68 13.09 15.15
C HIS A 155 11.33 12.48 14.79
N ALA A 156 11.34 11.35 14.08
CA ALA A 156 10.14 10.61 13.74
C ALA A 156 9.64 9.81 14.95
N GLN A 157 8.35 9.50 14.95
CA GLN A 157 7.81 8.57 15.91
C GLN A 157 8.51 7.20 15.75
N PRO A 158 8.91 6.51 16.85
CA PRO A 158 9.68 5.26 16.76
C PRO A 158 9.02 4.20 15.88
N GLU A 159 7.69 4.09 15.93
CA GLU A 159 6.91 3.14 15.14
C GLU A 159 7.06 3.33 13.63
N ILE A 160 6.93 4.57 13.13
CA ILE A 160 7.07 4.83 11.69
C ILE A 160 8.53 4.70 11.25
N ALA A 161 9.48 5.09 12.10
CA ALA A 161 10.90 4.94 11.81
C ALA A 161 11.29 3.48 11.63
N LYS A 162 10.78 2.59 12.50
CA LYS A 162 11.07 1.16 12.43
C LYS A 162 10.61 0.52 11.12
N VAL A 163 9.38 0.77 10.67
CA VAL A 163 8.90 0.23 9.38
C VAL A 163 9.58 0.92 8.19
N THR A 164 9.88 2.22 8.30
CA THR A 164 10.58 2.97 7.24
C THR A 164 11.97 2.39 7.00
N ARG A 165 12.68 2.02 8.05
CA ARG A 165 13.98 1.34 7.95
C ARG A 165 13.85 -0.03 7.29
N ALA A 166 12.85 -0.82 7.65
CA ALA A 166 12.58 -2.10 7.01
C ALA A 166 12.30 -1.94 5.50
N MET A 167 11.50 -0.95 5.12
CA MET A 167 11.23 -0.60 3.71
C MET A 167 12.51 -0.20 2.96
N LYS A 168 13.35 0.63 3.59
CA LYS A 168 14.63 1.08 3.03
C LYS A 168 15.59 -0.08 2.80
N ILE A 169 15.73 -0.97 3.79
CA ILE A 169 16.57 -2.18 3.70
C ILE A 169 16.06 -3.09 2.57
N ALA A 170 14.77 -3.43 2.56
CA ALA A 170 14.19 -4.28 1.52
C ALA A 170 14.42 -3.73 0.11
N ARG A 171 14.37 -2.40 -0.04
CA ARG A 171 14.67 -1.74 -1.32
C ARG A 171 16.17 -1.72 -1.65
N ILE A 172 17.06 -1.53 -0.68
CA ILE A 172 18.53 -1.57 -0.91
C ILE A 172 18.96 -2.98 -1.35
N GLU A 173 18.41 -4.01 -0.70
CA GLU A 173 18.74 -5.42 -0.98
C GLU A 173 18.13 -5.93 -2.30
N SER A 174 17.10 -5.24 -2.82
CA SER A 174 16.49 -5.58 -4.09
C SER A 174 17.25 -4.97 -5.27
N THR A 175 17.52 -5.79 -6.28
CA THR A 175 18.05 -5.35 -7.58
C THR A 175 16.91 -5.07 -8.55
N PRO A 176 16.77 -3.83 -9.05
CA PRO A 176 15.70 -3.49 -9.98
C PRO A 176 15.94 -4.14 -11.34
N ILE A 177 14.85 -4.39 -12.05
CA ILE A 177 14.88 -5.00 -13.37
C ILE A 177 14.77 -3.91 -14.44
N GLU A 178 15.71 -3.90 -15.39
CA GLU A 178 15.84 -2.88 -16.44
C GLU A 178 14.74 -3.00 -17.51
N MET A 179 13.79 -2.09 -17.58
CA MET A 179 12.63 -2.19 -18.45
C MET A 179 12.77 -1.32 -19.71
N ASP A 180 12.40 -1.89 -20.84
CA ASP A 180 12.38 -1.20 -22.14
C ASP A 180 11.01 -0.53 -22.38
N PRO A 181 10.91 0.43 -23.32
CA PRO A 181 9.62 0.99 -23.69
C PRO A 181 8.59 -0.09 -24.08
N GLY A 182 7.39 0.00 -23.49
CA GLY A 182 6.33 -1.00 -23.62
C GLY A 182 6.34 -2.09 -22.53
N ASP A 183 7.45 -2.28 -21.79
CA ASP A 183 7.48 -3.19 -20.65
C ASP A 183 6.62 -2.67 -19.49
N TRP A 184 6.09 -3.59 -18.69
CA TRP A 184 5.20 -3.28 -17.57
C TRP A 184 5.79 -3.65 -16.20
N HIS A 185 5.63 -2.72 -15.26
CA HIS A 185 5.78 -2.96 -13.83
C HIS A 185 4.46 -3.52 -13.27
N LEU A 186 4.43 -4.83 -12.99
CA LEU A 186 3.23 -5.56 -12.52
C LEU A 186 3.48 -6.26 -11.17
N PRO A 187 3.30 -5.55 -10.03
CA PRO A 187 3.37 -6.20 -8.72
C PRO A 187 2.40 -7.38 -8.61
N LEU A 188 2.82 -8.43 -7.89
CA LEU A 188 2.02 -9.65 -7.65
C LEU A 188 1.70 -10.47 -8.92
N CYS A 189 2.34 -10.22 -10.07
CA CYS A 189 2.18 -11.03 -11.29
C CYS A 189 3.44 -11.79 -11.73
N GLY A 190 4.56 -11.59 -11.02
CA GLY A 190 5.87 -12.15 -11.37
C GLY A 190 6.51 -11.42 -12.56
N ILE A 191 7.78 -11.02 -12.43
CA ILE A 191 8.44 -10.19 -13.46
C ILE A 191 8.71 -10.96 -14.77
N ALA A 192 8.97 -12.27 -14.72
CA ALA A 192 9.22 -13.07 -15.92
C ALA A 192 7.99 -13.11 -16.86
N THR A 193 6.79 -12.91 -16.33
CA THR A 193 5.53 -12.96 -17.06
C THR A 193 5.32 -11.70 -17.91
N ALA A 194 5.72 -10.51 -17.44
CA ALA A 194 5.39 -9.24 -18.09
C ALA A 194 6.12 -8.97 -19.41
N ARG A 195 7.38 -9.39 -19.56
CA ARG A 195 8.20 -9.14 -20.76
C ARG A 195 7.89 -10.02 -21.97
N ARG A 196 7.15 -11.11 -21.76
CA ARG A 196 6.93 -12.17 -22.76
C ARG A 196 5.48 -12.62 -22.84
N ALA A 197 4.56 -11.93 -22.16
CA ALA A 197 3.17 -12.29 -22.21
C ALA A 197 2.55 -11.84 -23.51
N GLU A 198 1.95 -12.79 -24.22
CA GLU A 198 1.11 -12.54 -25.38
C GLU A 198 -0.18 -11.78 -24.99
N ASP A 199 -0.59 -11.86 -23.72
CA ASP A 199 -1.79 -11.22 -23.19
C ASP A 199 -1.48 -10.31 -21.99
N ILE A 200 -0.95 -9.12 -22.30
CA ILE A 200 -0.60 -8.11 -21.30
C ILE A 200 -1.83 -7.52 -20.60
N ASP A 201 -2.96 -7.39 -21.30
CA ASP A 201 -4.19 -6.83 -20.74
C ASP A 201 -4.71 -7.68 -19.58
N THR A 202 -4.75 -9.00 -19.75
CA THR A 202 -5.11 -9.92 -18.67
C THR A 202 -4.16 -9.79 -17.49
N LEU A 203 -2.84 -9.69 -17.71
CA LEU A 203 -1.88 -9.53 -16.62
C LEU A 203 -2.06 -8.22 -15.85
N VAL A 204 -2.35 -7.12 -16.54
CA VAL A 204 -2.64 -5.82 -15.92
C VAL A 204 -3.90 -5.92 -15.05
N LYS A 205 -4.96 -6.54 -15.56
CA LYS A 205 -6.20 -6.75 -14.81
C LYS A 205 -5.98 -7.62 -13.57
N LEU A 206 -5.21 -8.71 -13.72
CA LEU A 206 -4.80 -9.56 -12.60
C LEU A 206 -3.99 -8.78 -11.55
N CYS A 207 -3.03 -7.96 -11.98
CA CYS A 207 -2.23 -7.11 -11.09
C CYS A 207 -3.13 -6.22 -10.24
N VAL A 208 -4.05 -5.48 -10.87
CA VAL A 208 -4.98 -4.58 -10.18
C VAL A 208 -5.87 -5.35 -9.20
N ALA A 209 -6.44 -6.48 -9.63
CA ALA A 209 -7.31 -7.31 -8.80
C ALA A 209 -6.57 -7.92 -7.58
N ARG A 210 -5.28 -8.24 -7.74
CA ARG A 210 -4.41 -8.71 -6.65
C ARG A 210 -4.02 -7.55 -5.73
N CYS A 211 -3.62 -6.40 -6.26
CA CYS A 211 -3.34 -5.22 -5.42
C CYS A 211 -4.55 -4.84 -4.56
N ALA A 212 -5.76 -4.88 -5.11
CA ALA A 212 -7.01 -4.62 -4.39
C ALA A 212 -7.28 -5.55 -3.20
N ALA A 213 -6.68 -6.74 -3.22
CA ALA A 213 -6.99 -7.84 -2.33
C ALA A 213 -6.03 -7.95 -1.14
N ILE A 214 -5.64 -6.82 -0.53
CA ILE A 214 -4.55 -6.61 0.46
C ILE A 214 -4.33 -7.70 1.53
N SER A 215 -5.35 -8.49 1.88
CA SER A 215 -5.15 -9.71 2.67
C SER A 215 -4.63 -10.86 1.80
N TYR A 216 -3.44 -11.41 2.08
CA TYR A 216 -2.79 -12.46 1.27
C TYR A 216 -3.65 -13.64 0.85
N GLU A 217 -4.56 -14.08 1.73
CA GLU A 217 -5.54 -15.15 1.45
C GLU A 217 -6.30 -14.92 0.13
N ARG A 218 -6.36 -13.66 -0.34
CA ARG A 218 -7.00 -13.24 -1.59
C ARG A 218 -6.02 -12.69 -2.65
N HIS A 219 -4.75 -12.48 -2.30
CA HIS A 219 -3.67 -12.11 -3.24
C HIS A 219 -3.31 -13.25 -4.18
N MET A 220 -3.39 -14.47 -3.66
CA MET A 220 -3.13 -15.71 -4.40
C MET A 220 -4.42 -16.32 -4.96
N GLU A 221 -5.44 -15.50 -5.26
CA GLU A 221 -6.61 -16.00 -6.02
C GLU A 221 -6.10 -16.52 -7.37
N GLN A 222 -6.02 -17.84 -7.48
CA GLN A 222 -5.51 -18.53 -8.66
C GLN A 222 -6.57 -18.60 -9.77
N ASN A 223 -7.84 -18.35 -9.41
CA ASN A 223 -8.91 -18.27 -10.39
C ASN A 223 -8.85 -16.93 -11.12
N VAL A 224 -8.37 -16.97 -12.37
CA VAL A 224 -8.25 -15.81 -13.26
C VAL A 224 -9.60 -15.13 -13.46
N GLU A 225 -10.68 -15.88 -13.71
CA GLU A 225 -12.02 -15.32 -13.94
C GLU A 225 -12.52 -14.48 -12.76
N LYS A 226 -12.33 -14.96 -11.52
CA LYS A 226 -12.70 -14.20 -10.31
C LYS A 226 -11.88 -12.92 -10.15
N ALA A 227 -10.62 -12.94 -10.57
CA ALA A 227 -9.78 -11.76 -10.53
C ALA A 227 -10.20 -10.74 -11.59
N LEU A 228 -10.57 -11.18 -12.79
CA LEU A 228 -11.13 -10.32 -13.83
C LEU A 228 -12.48 -9.72 -13.41
N ASP A 229 -13.40 -10.52 -12.85
CA ASP A 229 -14.66 -10.02 -12.29
C ASP A 229 -14.44 -8.98 -11.18
N ARG A 230 -13.41 -9.17 -10.34
CA ARG A 230 -13.02 -8.19 -9.33
C ARG A 230 -12.51 -6.90 -9.97
N TYR A 231 -11.70 -6.98 -11.03
CA TYR A 231 -11.23 -5.83 -11.78
C TYR A 231 -12.41 -4.99 -12.29
N ASP A 232 -13.35 -5.63 -12.98
CA ASP A 232 -14.51 -4.94 -13.57
C ASP A 232 -15.37 -4.26 -12.51
N LYS A 233 -15.62 -4.94 -11.37
CA LYS A 233 -16.35 -4.36 -10.24
C LYS A 233 -15.64 -3.17 -9.60
N LEU A 234 -14.31 -3.20 -9.53
CA LEU A 234 -13.54 -2.07 -9.00
C LEU A 234 -13.61 -0.89 -9.96
N LEU A 235 -13.50 -1.15 -11.26
CA LEU A 235 -13.61 -0.14 -12.30
C LEU A 235 -14.99 0.52 -12.25
N SER A 236 -16.07 -0.27 -12.30
CA SER A 236 -17.45 0.23 -12.30
C SER A 236 -17.81 0.99 -11.01
N ALA A 237 -17.21 0.63 -9.87
CA ALA A 237 -17.46 1.29 -8.58
C ALA A 237 -16.59 2.53 -8.34
N GLY A 238 -15.70 2.91 -9.27
CA GLY A 238 -14.80 4.05 -9.06
C GLY A 238 -13.71 3.78 -8.02
N HIS A 239 -13.42 2.52 -7.71
CA HIS A 239 -12.39 2.13 -6.74
C HIS A 239 -11.01 2.15 -7.39
N MET A 240 -10.50 3.36 -7.65
CA MET A 240 -9.35 3.58 -8.52
C MET A 240 -7.98 3.33 -7.89
N SER A 241 -7.84 3.29 -6.56
CA SER A 241 -6.52 3.14 -5.93
C SER A 241 -5.72 1.91 -6.36
N PRO A 242 -6.31 0.71 -6.59
CA PRO A 242 -5.56 -0.45 -7.05
C PRO A 242 -4.98 -0.30 -8.47
N PHE A 243 -5.55 0.58 -9.30
CA PHE A 243 -5.11 0.85 -10.67
C PHE A 243 -3.85 1.73 -10.72
N GLU A 244 -3.41 2.26 -9.58
CA GLU A 244 -2.24 3.12 -9.48
C GLU A 244 -0.91 2.35 -9.36
N HIS A 245 -0.95 1.04 -9.15
CA HIS A 245 0.26 0.25 -8.92
C HIS A 245 0.91 -0.27 -10.21
N ALA A 246 0.09 -0.68 -11.18
CA ALA A 246 0.58 -1.11 -12.49
C ALA A 246 1.00 0.10 -13.32
N ALA A 247 2.15 0.01 -13.99
CA ALA A 247 2.63 1.05 -14.88
C ALA A 247 3.40 0.48 -16.07
N VAL A 248 3.30 1.17 -17.21
CA VAL A 248 4.05 0.86 -18.44
C VAL A 248 5.17 1.87 -18.64
N VAL A 249 6.27 1.45 -19.25
CA VAL A 249 7.31 2.36 -19.72
C VAL A 249 6.84 3.02 -21.01
N GLY A 250 6.64 4.34 -20.98
CA GLY A 250 6.27 5.12 -22.16
C GLY A 250 7.46 5.42 -23.08
N THR A 251 7.16 5.93 -24.27
CA THR A 251 8.11 6.51 -25.21
C THR A 251 7.97 8.02 -25.27
N PRO A 252 9.05 8.80 -25.43
CA PRO A 252 8.95 10.24 -25.62
C PRO A 252 8.13 10.58 -26.87
N HIS A 253 7.16 11.48 -26.76
CA HIS A 253 6.34 11.93 -27.87
C HIS A 253 7.12 12.95 -28.74
N PRO A 254 7.35 12.69 -30.03
CA PRO A 254 8.18 13.54 -30.89
C PRO A 254 7.69 14.99 -31.00
N ALA A 255 6.36 15.19 -31.01
CA ALA A 255 5.77 16.53 -31.18
C ALA A 255 5.88 17.46 -29.95
N TYR A 256 6.26 16.93 -28.77
CA TYR A 256 6.40 17.71 -27.53
C TYR A 256 7.85 17.77 -27.05
N GLY A 257 8.81 17.68 -27.98
CA GLY A 257 10.24 17.81 -27.66
C GLY A 257 10.76 16.77 -26.65
N GLY A 258 10.05 15.65 -26.46
CA GLY A 258 10.40 14.61 -25.49
C GLY A 258 9.97 14.87 -24.04
N GLU A 259 9.17 15.89 -23.77
CA GLU A 259 8.66 16.20 -22.42
C GLU A 259 7.42 15.38 -22.03
N VAL A 260 6.73 14.80 -23.02
CA VAL A 260 5.54 13.97 -22.84
C VAL A 260 5.88 12.52 -23.20
N TYR A 261 5.40 11.55 -22.41
CA TYR A 261 5.59 10.12 -22.68
C TYR A 261 4.26 9.46 -23.05
N VAL A 262 4.26 8.56 -24.04
CA VAL A 262 3.08 7.86 -24.56
C VAL A 262 3.26 6.35 -24.64
N SER A 263 2.15 5.61 -24.59
CA SER A 263 2.11 4.16 -24.82
C SER A 263 0.88 3.81 -25.67
N GLY A 264 1.10 3.35 -26.91
CA GLY A 264 0.03 3.09 -27.88
C GLY A 264 -0.77 4.35 -28.26
N ASP A 265 -2.09 4.20 -28.45
CA ASP A 265 -3.02 5.30 -28.73
C ASP A 265 -3.43 6.08 -27.48
N SER A 266 -3.03 5.61 -26.29
CA SER A 266 -3.29 6.26 -25.01
C SER A 266 -2.38 7.47 -24.84
N PHE A 267 -2.85 8.60 -25.37
CA PHE A 267 -2.34 9.90 -25.02
C PHE A 267 -2.65 10.15 -23.54
N THR A 268 -1.72 10.73 -22.77
CA THR A 268 -2.12 11.45 -21.56
C THR A 268 -2.90 12.69 -22.02
N ALA A 269 -4.17 12.49 -22.38
CA ALA A 269 -5.01 13.46 -23.08
C ALA A 269 -5.31 14.71 -22.25
N GLN A 270 -4.82 14.81 -21.01
CA GLN A 270 -5.01 15.97 -20.14
C GLN A 270 -3.74 16.35 -19.37
N GLY A 271 -2.81 17.03 -20.05
CA GLY A 271 -1.79 17.88 -19.42
C GLY A 271 -0.55 17.17 -18.83
N PRO A 272 0.36 17.92 -18.17
CA PRO A 272 1.67 17.44 -17.73
C PRO A 272 1.63 16.48 -16.51
N PHE A 273 0.45 16.14 -16.00
CA PHE A 273 0.29 15.37 -14.77
C PHE A 273 0.08 13.87 -15.06
N ILE A 274 1.19 13.15 -15.27
CA ILE A 274 1.23 11.70 -15.56
C ILE A 274 0.95 10.78 -14.35
N GLY A 275 0.29 11.31 -13.32
CA GLY A 275 0.04 10.62 -12.05
C GLY A 275 1.15 10.86 -11.03
N ASN A 276 1.41 9.87 -10.17
CA ASN A 276 2.32 9.96 -9.03
C ASN A 276 3.78 9.56 -9.37
N PHE A 277 4.01 8.99 -10.55
CA PHE A 277 5.32 8.46 -10.92
C PHE A 277 6.05 9.43 -11.84
N ARG A 278 7.36 9.53 -11.65
CA ARG A 278 8.23 10.23 -12.59
C ARG A 278 8.28 9.46 -13.91
N ALA A 279 8.34 10.19 -15.03
CA ALA A 279 8.60 9.63 -16.35
C ALA A 279 9.85 8.72 -16.33
N PRO A 280 9.90 7.65 -17.14
CA PRO A 280 9.00 7.32 -18.25
C PRO A 280 7.75 6.52 -17.85
N TRP A 281 7.49 6.33 -16.56
CA TRP A 281 6.39 5.49 -16.08
C TRP A 281 5.02 6.14 -16.28
N ILE A 282 4.10 5.39 -16.91
CA ILE A 282 2.70 5.78 -17.09
C ILE A 282 1.83 4.80 -16.29
N GLN A 283 1.09 5.30 -15.30
CA GLN A 283 0.21 4.48 -14.47
C GLN A 283 -1.00 3.96 -15.25
N HIS A 284 -1.39 2.70 -15.03
CA HIS A 284 -2.58 2.10 -15.67
C HIS A 284 -3.84 2.94 -15.45
N ARG A 285 -4.03 3.45 -14.23
CA ARG A 285 -5.13 4.37 -13.90
C ARG A 285 -5.27 5.51 -14.92
N LYS A 286 -4.16 6.09 -15.38
CA LYS A 286 -4.11 7.23 -16.31
C LYS A 286 -4.45 6.89 -17.76
N MET A 287 -4.59 5.61 -18.06
CA MET A 287 -4.99 5.11 -19.37
C MET A 287 -6.47 4.70 -19.41
N LEU A 288 -7.18 4.80 -18.28
CA LEU A 288 -8.60 4.50 -18.20
C LEU A 288 -9.42 5.68 -18.74
N PRO A 289 -10.41 5.44 -19.62
CA PRO A 289 -11.33 6.48 -20.05
C PRO A 289 -12.06 7.14 -18.86
N GLY A 290 -12.11 8.47 -18.85
CA GLY A 290 -12.86 9.24 -17.86
C GLY A 290 -12.28 9.21 -16.43
N GLU A 291 -11.04 8.76 -16.21
CA GLU A 291 -10.47 8.62 -14.86
C GLU A 291 -10.38 9.96 -14.10
N ALA A 292 -10.16 11.05 -14.83
CA ALA A 292 -10.06 12.40 -14.29
C ALA A 292 -11.38 12.87 -13.65
N VAL A 293 -12.52 12.42 -14.18
CA VAL A 293 -13.87 12.77 -13.72
C VAL A 293 -14.75 11.52 -13.80
N PHE A 294 -14.53 10.57 -12.90
CA PHE A 294 -15.19 9.26 -12.94
C PHE A 294 -16.73 9.33 -12.99
N GLY A 295 -17.35 10.36 -12.39
CA GLY A 295 -18.80 10.57 -12.41
C GLY A 295 -19.40 10.90 -13.78
N SER A 296 -18.58 11.27 -14.78
CA SER A 296 -19.05 11.57 -16.14
C SER A 296 -19.30 10.33 -17.00
N MET A 297 -18.91 9.14 -16.53
CA MET A 297 -19.09 7.85 -17.24
C MET A 297 -20.41 7.13 -16.89
N ILE A 298 -21.24 7.72 -16.02
CA ILE A 298 -22.49 7.09 -15.50
C ILE A 298 -23.74 7.67 -16.19
N ASP A 299 -23.60 8.74 -16.98
CA ASP A 299 -24.73 9.50 -17.57
C ASP A 299 -24.78 9.46 -19.12
N GLU A 300 -24.18 8.45 -19.78
CA GLU A 300 -24.40 8.15 -21.21
C GLU A 300 -24.99 6.76 -21.44
#